data_AF-A0A183CCI8-F1
#
_entry.id   AF-A0A183CCI8-F1
#
_cell.length_a   1.000
_cell.length_b   1.000
_cell.length_c   1.000
_cell.angle_alpha   90.00
_cell.angle_beta   90.00
_cell.angle_gamma   90.00
#
_symmetry.space_group_name_H-M   'P 1'
#
loop_
_entity.id
_entity.type
_entity.pdbx_description
1 polymer ?
#
loop_
_entity_poly.entity_id
_entity_poly.type
_entity_poly.pdbx_seq_one_letter_code
_entity_poly.pdbx_strand_id
1 'polypeptide(L)' 'MKSILEKSRRTISHFNHSNLAKERLEDAQTQEDAPKHALIQDVPTRWNSSFLMGERLIEQRRALELYVFNRVVLSFTSS' A
#
# COMPACT_ATOMS: atom_id res chain seq x y z
N MET A 1 -0.89 3.50 22.49
CA MET A 1 -1.65 2.62 21.58
C MET A 1 -1.67 3.29 20.21
N LYS A 2 -1.13 2.67 19.14
CA LYS A 2 -1.09 3.30 17.81
C LYS A 2 -2.46 3.20 17.15
N SER A 3 -2.97 4.32 16.64
CA SER A 3 -4.24 4.36 15.92
C SER A 3 -4.15 3.65 14.56
N ILE A 4 -5.29 3.25 14.00
CA ILE A 4 -5.34 2.66 12.65
C ILE A 4 -4.79 3.63 11.59
N LEU A 5 -5.09 4.93 11.73
CA LEU A 5 -4.62 5.98 10.83
C LEU A 5 -3.09 6.11 10.85
N GLU A 6 -2.44 6.03 12.01
CA GLU A 6 -0.98 6.04 12.08
C GLU A 6 -0.34 4.82 11.42
N LYS A 7 -0.96 3.64 11.53
CA LYS A 7 -0.50 2.44 10.84
C LYS A 7 -0.63 2.60 9.33
N SER A 8 -1.79 3.06 8.85
CA SER A 8 -2.05 3.36 7.46
C SER A 8 -1.04 4.35 6.88
N ARG A 9 -0.79 5.48 7.56
CA ARG A 9 0.21 6.47 7.14
C ARG A 9 1.61 5.87 7.00
N ARG A 10 2.03 5.03 7.95
CA ARG A 10 3.36 4.39 7.89
C ARG A 10 3.47 3.46 6.68
N THR A 11 2.44 2.65 6.42
CA THR A 11 2.40 1.78 5.24
C THR A 11 2.52 2.61 3.96
N ILE A 12 1.72 3.67 3.83
CA ILE A 12 1.71 4.51 2.62
C ILE A 12 3.03 5.26 2.45
N SER A 13 3.62 5.76 3.55
CA SER A 13 4.93 6.41 3.54
C SER A 13 6.03 5.48 3.03
N HIS A 14 6.01 4.19 3.38
CA HIS A 14 6.96 3.19 2.83
C HIS A 14 6.92 3.15 1.31
N PHE A 15 5.72 3.10 0.71
CA PHE A 15 5.57 3.13 -0.74
C PHE A 15 5.97 4.48 -1.33
N ASN A 16 5.62 5.61 -0.69
CA ASN A 16 5.97 6.94 -1.18
C ASN A 16 7.48 7.15 -1.32
N HIS A 17 8.28 6.58 -0.41
CA HIS A 17 9.74 6.75 -0.38
C HIS A 17 10.53 5.68 -1.16
N SER A 18 9.90 4.60 -1.63
CA SER A 18 10.60 3.52 -2.32
C SER A 18 10.02 3.27 -3.71
N ASN A 19 10.77 3.67 -4.75
CA ASN A 19 10.39 3.41 -6.14
C ASN A 19 10.27 1.91 -6.42
N LEU A 20 11.18 1.10 -5.88
CA LEU A 20 11.10 -0.36 -5.97
C LEU A 20 9.82 -0.89 -5.32
N ALA A 21 9.40 -0.37 -4.16
CA ALA A 21 8.15 -0.79 -3.55
C ALA A 21 6.92 -0.40 -4.38
N LYS A 22 6.95 0.76 -5.06
CA LYS A 22 5.88 1.17 -5.99
C LYS A 22 5.79 0.23 -7.20
N GLU A 23 6.92 -0.05 -7.84
CA GLU A 23 6.99 -0.97 -8.99
C GLU A 23 6.44 -2.36 -8.62
N ARG A 24 6.85 -2.89 -7.46
CA ARG A 24 6.34 -4.18 -6.97
C ARG A 24 4.87 -4.17 -6.59
N LEU A 25 4.35 -3.02 -6.16
CA LEU A 25 2.92 -2.85 -5.93
C LEU A 25 2.17 -2.81 -7.27
N GLU A 26 2.69 -2.15 -8.30
CA GLU A 26 2.10 -2.13 -9.64
C GLU A 26 2.10 -3.51 -10.29
N ASP A 27 3.15 -4.31 -10.07
CA ASP A 27 3.19 -5.73 -10.46
C ASP A 27 2.03 -6.49 -9.80
N ALA A 28 1.86 -6.35 -8.49
CA ALA A 28 0.79 -7.01 -7.74
C ALA A 28 -0.60 -6.51 -8.14
N GLN A 29 -0.75 -5.22 -8.44
CA GLN A 29 -2.00 -4.66 -8.99
C GLN A 29 -2.33 -5.27 -10.35
N THR A 30 -1.33 -5.46 -11.22
CA THR A 30 -1.51 -6.10 -12.52
C THR A 30 -1.92 -7.56 -12.38
N GLN A 31 -1.34 -8.29 -11.42
CA GLN A 31 -1.66 -9.70 -11.16
C GLN A 31 -3.09 -9.90 -10.64
N GLU A 32 -3.60 -8.97 -9.83
CA GLU A 32 -4.96 -9.01 -9.29
C GLU A 32 -6.01 -8.33 -10.19
N ASP A 33 -5.62 -7.90 -11.40
CA ASP A 33 -6.46 -7.08 -12.30
C ASP A 33 -7.04 -5.83 -11.60
N ALA A 34 -6.31 -5.31 -10.61
CA ALA A 34 -6.71 -4.16 -9.83
C ALA A 34 -6.30 -2.85 -10.54
N PRO A 35 -7.04 -1.75 -10.33
CA PRO A 35 -6.65 -0.45 -10.85
C PRO A 35 -5.26 -0.05 -10.31
N LYS A 36 -4.38 0.46 -11.17
CA LYS A 36 -3.01 0.88 -10.80
C LYS A 36 -2.99 2.24 -10.10
N HIS A 37 -3.75 2.37 -9.02
CA HIS A 37 -3.81 3.60 -8.27
C HIS A 37 -2.68 3.68 -7.25
N ALA A 38 -2.02 4.83 -7.19
CA ALA A 38 -1.10 5.14 -6.10
C ALA A 38 -1.86 5.23 -4.76
N LEU A 39 -1.20 4.83 -3.68
CA LEU A 39 -1.74 5.00 -2.34
C LEU A 39 -1.78 6.48 -1.96
N ILE A 40 -2.83 6.88 -1.26
CA ILE A 40 -3.08 8.28 -0.88
C ILE A 40 -2.82 8.44 0.61
N GLN A 41 -1.92 9.36 0.98
CA GLN A 41 -1.73 9.72 2.39
C GLN A 41 -2.72 10.81 2.81
N ASP A 42 -3.21 10.75 4.04
CA ASP A 42 -4.07 11.79 4.57
C ASP A 42 -3.30 13.09 4.87
N VAL A 43 -4.01 14.21 4.77
CA VAL A 43 -3.50 15.58 4.92
C VAL A 43 -4.37 16.30 5.96
N PRO A 44 -3.82 16.69 7.12
CA PRO A 44 -4.61 17.22 8.24
C PRO A 44 -5.47 18.45 7.90
N THR A 45 -5.03 19.26 6.94
CA THR A 45 -5.71 20.48 6.51
C THR A 45 -6.87 20.23 5.53
N ARG A 46 -7.09 18.98 5.09
CA ARG A 46 -8.15 18.61 4.15
C ARG A 46 -9.09 17.58 4.78
N TRP A 47 -10.33 18.01 5.04
CA TRP A 47 -11.34 17.27 5.79
C TRP A 47 -11.64 15.84 5.29
N ASN A 48 -11.53 15.59 3.98
CA ASN A 48 -11.80 14.28 3.38
C ASN A 48 -10.58 13.36 3.23
N SER A 49 -9.39 13.82 3.58
CA SER A 49 -8.18 13.11 3.19
C SER A 49 -8.03 11.75 3.90
N SER A 50 -8.43 11.65 5.17
CA SER A 50 -8.41 10.38 5.92
C SER A 50 -9.42 9.38 5.38
N PHE A 51 -10.59 9.85 4.91
CA PHE A 51 -11.59 9.01 4.26
C PHE A 51 -11.07 8.47 2.92
N LEU A 52 -10.55 9.34 2.05
CA LEU A 52 -9.98 8.96 0.75
C LEU A 52 -8.79 8.00 0.90
N MET A 53 -7.94 8.22 1.91
CA MET A 53 -6.85 7.29 2.25
C MET A 53 -7.41 5.90 2.60
N GLY A 54 -8.49 5.84 3.39
CA GLY A 54 -9.15 4.59 3.77
C GLY A 54 -9.75 3.86 2.57
N GLU A 55 -10.53 4.57 1.73
CA GLU A 55 -11.11 3.98 0.51
C GLU A 55 -10.05 3.40 -0.42
N ARG A 56 -8.95 4.15 -0.65
CA ARG A 56 -7.85 3.67 -1.49
C ARG A 56 -7.19 2.42 -0.91
N LEU A 57 -6.98 2.37 0.40
CA LEU A 57 -6.40 1.19 1.06
C LEU A 57 -7.30 -0.04 0.97
N ILE A 58 -8.62 0.15 1.03
CA ILE A 58 -9.59 -0.96 0.90
C ILE A 58 -9.61 -1.47 -0.54
N GLU A 59 -9.64 -0.57 -1.52
CA GLU A 59 -9.56 -0.93 -2.95
C GLU A 59 -8.30 -1.73 -3.26
N GLN A 60 -7.16 -1.29 -2.72
CA GLN A 60 -5.84 -1.88 -3.00
C GLN A 60 -5.47 -3.04 -2.06
N ARG A 61 -6.40 -3.51 -1.23
CA ARG A 61 -6.13 -4.50 -0.18
C ARG A 61 -5.54 -5.79 -0.73
N ARG A 62 -6.11 -6.36 -1.80
CA ARG A 62 -5.64 -7.63 -2.39
C ARG A 62 -4.23 -7.49 -2.97
N ALA A 63 -3.97 -6.41 -3.69
CA ALA A 63 -2.64 -6.10 -4.22
C ALA A 63 -1.60 -5.93 -3.10
N LEU A 64 -1.97 -5.31 -1.97
CA LEU A 64 -1.11 -5.20 -0.80
C LEU A 64 -0.83 -6.55 -0.12
N GLU A 65 -1.86 -7.40 0.02
CA GLU A 65 -1.71 -8.76 0.55
C GLU A 65 -0.74 -9.59 -0.32
N LEU A 66 -0.89 -9.51 -1.65
CA LEU A 66 -0.01 -10.17 -2.61
C LEU A 66 1.42 -9.61 -2.59
N TYR A 67 1.59 -8.28 -2.49
CA TYR A 67 2.90 -7.66 -2.33
C TYR A 67 3.65 -8.20 -1.09
N VAL A 68 2.95 -8.30 0.04
CA VAL A 68 3.54 -8.83 1.28
C VAL A 68 3.89 -10.31 1.11
N PHE A 69 2.98 -11.10 0.53
CA PHE A 69 3.22 -12.51 0.24
C PHE A 69 4.47 -12.71 -0.62
N ASN A 70 4.57 -11.99 -1.75
CA ASN A 70 5.70 -12.06 -2.66
C ASN A 70 7.01 -11.67 -1.98
N ARG A 71 7.00 -10.63 -1.15
CA ARG A 71 8.18 -10.22 -0.38
C ARG A 71 8.66 -11.32 0.57
N VAL A 72 7.73 -12.04 1.20
CA VAL A 72 8.02 -13.16 2.10
C VAL A 72 8.55 -14.36 1.32
N VAL A 73 7.91 -14.75 0.22
CA VAL A 73 8.37 -15.86 -0.64
C VAL A 73 9.77 -15.60 -1.17
N LEU A 74 10.06 -14.40 -1.69
CA LEU A 74 11.40 -14.03 -2.18
C LEU A 74 12.49 -14.14 -1.10
N SER A 75 12.13 -13.91 0.17
CA SER A 75 13.07 -14.07 1.28
C SER A 75 13.35 -15.54 1.63
N PHE A 76 12.42 -16.45 1.32
CA PHE A 76 12.60 -17.89 1.52
C PHE A 76 13.31 -18.59 0.36
N THR A 77 13.16 -18.08 -0.87
CA THR A 77 13.79 -18.69 -2.06
C THR A 77 15.24 -18.26 -2.30
N SER A 78 15.75 -17.28 -1.56
CA SER A 78 17.16 -16.82 -1.66
C SER A 78 18.10 -17.47 -0.63
N SER A 79 17.73 -18.60 -0.02
CA SER A 79 18.57 -19.38 0.91
C SER A 79 18.90 -20.76 0.37
#